data_AF-A0A5N5HDS5-F1
#
_entry.id   AF-A0A5N5HDS5-F1
#
_cell.length_a   1.000
_cell.length_b   1.000
_cell.length_c   1.000
_cell.angle_alpha   90.00
_cell.angle_beta   90.00
_cell.angle_gamma   90.00
#
_symmetry.space_group_name_H-M   'P 1'
#
loop_
_entity.id
_entity.type
_entity.pdbx_description
1 polymer ?
#
loop_
_entity_poly.entity_id
_entity_poly.type
_entity_poly.pdbx_seq_one_letter_code
_entity_poly.pdbx_strand_id
1 'polypeptide(L)'
;MVELLAVHDGVYWAVQWNLPQIIVKSDCLQVVQAIGSLKQGSSHMDLLVEDIRASLWIFEDSQVSYVCHTANVAAHFIAKLAISYTSNFCWFEEPPNLIVETLLESV
;
A
#
# COMPACT_ATOMS: atom_id res chain seq x y z
N MET A 1 -9.78 7.27 1.85
CA MET A 1 -10.37 6.00 1.36
C MET A 1 -9.46 5.34 0.33
N VAL A 2 -9.14 5.99 -0.80
CA VAL A 2 -8.27 5.42 -1.86
C VAL A 2 -6.89 4.99 -1.31
N GLU A 3 -6.21 5.86 -0.56
CA GLU A 3 -4.91 5.53 0.05
C GLU A 3 -4.96 4.31 0.97
N LEU A 4 -6.03 4.20 1.77
CA LEU A 4 -6.20 3.08 2.69
C LEU A 4 -6.50 1.78 1.95
N LEU A 5 -7.31 1.84 0.88
CA LEU A 5 -7.56 0.71 -0.02
C LEU A 5 -6.28 0.27 -0.74
N ALA A 6 -5.46 1.21 -1.20
CA ALA A 6 -4.18 0.90 -1.83
C ALA A 6 -3.24 0.15 -0.88
N VAL A 7 -3.19 0.56 0.40
CA VAL A 7 -2.45 -0.17 1.44
C VAL A 7 -3.05 -1.55 1.69
N HIS A 8 -4.38 -1.65 1.83
CA HIS A 8 -5.07 -2.93 2.01
C HIS A 8 -4.74 -3.91 0.89
N ASP A 9 -4.89 -3.50 -0.36
CA ASP A 9 -4.65 -4.36 -1.51
C ASP A 9 -3.17 -4.75 -1.61
N GLY A 10 -2.25 -3.80 -1.38
CA GLY A 10 -0.82 -4.08 -1.36
C GLY A 10 -0.43 -5.12 -0.30
N VAL A 11 -0.96 -5.01 0.92
CA VAL A 11 -0.73 -5.99 1.99
C VAL A 11 -1.37 -7.34 1.64
N TYR A 12 -2.60 -7.33 1.11
CA TYR A 12 -3.27 -8.56 0.66
C TYR A 12 -2.42 -9.33 -0.37
N TRP A 13 -1.89 -8.65 -1.39
CA TRP A 13 -1.02 -9.29 -2.38
C TRP A 13 0.27 -9.83 -1.78
N ALA A 14 0.90 -9.09 -0.86
CA ALA A 14 2.09 -9.57 -0.16
C ALA A 14 1.83 -10.85 0.66
N VAL A 15 0.65 -10.96 1.29
CA VAL A 15 0.20 -12.20 1.96
C VAL A 15 0.03 -13.32 0.93
N GLN A 16 -0.62 -13.06 -0.21
CA GLN A 16 -0.83 -14.07 -1.25
C GLN A 16 0.49 -14.58 -1.85
N TRP A 17 1.53 -13.73 -1.90
CA TRP A 17 2.87 -14.11 -2.35
C TRP A 17 3.71 -14.77 -1.26
N ASN A 18 3.16 -14.95 -0.06
CA ASN A 18 3.83 -15.59 1.07
C ASN A 18 5.20 -14.96 1.37
N LEU A 19 5.25 -13.62 1.31
CA LEU A 19 6.45 -12.87 1.68
C LEU A 19 6.66 -12.99 3.20
N PRO A 20 7.89 -13.21 3.69
CA PRO A 20 8.13 -13.36 5.12
C PRO A 20 8.05 -12.01 5.86
N GLN A 21 8.44 -10.92 5.20
CA GLN A 21 8.57 -9.60 5.81
C GLN A 21 8.16 -8.51 4.83
N ILE A 22 7.56 -7.43 5.33
CA ILE A 22 7.14 -6.29 4.51
C ILE A 22 7.38 -4.94 5.17
N ILE A 23 7.64 -3.92 4.34
CA ILE A 23 7.62 -2.53 4.74
C ILE A 23 6.64 -1.79 3.83
N VAL A 24 5.54 -1.33 4.40
CA VAL A 24 4.55 -0.48 3.73
C VAL A 24 5.02 0.97 3.83
N LYS A 25 5.24 1.61 2.69
CA LYS A 25 5.55 3.03 2.57
C LYS A 25 4.33 3.77 2.02
N SER A 26 3.84 4.79 2.73
CA SER A 26 2.73 5.63 2.29
C SER A 26 3.07 7.11 2.48
N ASP A 27 2.71 7.95 1.52
CA ASP A 27 2.78 9.41 1.65
C ASP A 27 1.51 10.01 2.26
N CYS A 28 0.58 9.17 2.73
CA CYS A 28 -0.59 9.59 3.49
C CYS A 28 -0.36 9.41 5.00
N LEU A 29 0.05 10.50 5.68
CA LEU A 29 0.30 10.47 7.13
C LEU A 29 -0.93 9.99 7.93
N GLN A 30 -2.14 10.35 7.49
CA GLN A 30 -3.38 9.92 8.14
C GLN A 30 -3.55 8.40 8.13
N VAL A 31 -3.18 7.72 7.03
CA VAL A 31 -3.25 6.26 6.92
C VAL A 31 -2.22 5.60 7.82
N VAL A 32 -0.98 6.08 7.80
CA VAL A 32 0.10 5.57 8.68
C VAL A 32 -0.29 5.70 10.15
N GLN A 33 -0.83 6.86 10.54
CA GLN A 33 -1.30 7.09 11.91
C GLN A 33 -2.51 6.24 12.28
N ALA A 34 -3.46 6.04 11.36
CA ALA A 34 -4.64 5.22 11.62
C ALA A 34 -4.25 3.76 11.86
N ILE A 35 -3.39 3.19 11.03
CA ILE A 35 -2.92 1.80 11.17
C ILE A 35 -2.10 1.62 12.45
N GLY A 36 -1.20 2.57 12.75
CA GLY A 36 -0.40 2.57 13.98
C GLY A 36 -1.17 2.91 15.25
N SER A 37 -2.42 3.37 15.14
CA SER A 37 -3.25 3.67 16.31
C SER A 37 -3.89 2.42 16.89
N LEU A 38 -4.05 2.38 18.21
CA LEU A 38 -4.87 1.39 18.92
C LEU A 38 -6.35 1.80 19.04
N LYS A 39 -6.74 2.91 18.40
CA LYS A 39 -8.13 3.35 18.40
C LYS A 39 -8.98 2.34 17.65
N GLN A 40 -10.05 1.91 18.29
CA GLN A 40 -11.09 1.08 17.71
C GLN A 40 -12.29 1.95 17.33
N GLY A 41 -12.98 1.55 16.28
CA GLY A 41 -14.18 2.20 15.80
C GLY A 41 -15.01 1.21 14.99
N SER A 42 -16.19 1.65 14.54
CA SER A 42 -17.14 0.81 13.80
C SER A 42 -17.50 1.41 12.44
N SER A 43 -16.79 2.46 12.01
CA SER A 43 -16.95 2.96 10.65
C SER A 43 -16.33 1.99 9.64
N HIS A 44 -16.71 2.10 8.37
CA HIS A 44 -16.10 1.31 7.29
C HIS A 44 -14.58 1.51 7.22
N MET A 45 -14.09 2.71 7.56
CA MET A 45 -12.66 3.00 7.59
C MET A 45 -11.96 2.30 8.75
N ASP A 46 -12.62 2.23 9.91
CA ASP A 46 -12.07 1.54 11.09
C ASP A 46 -11.96 0.04 10.84
N LEU A 47 -12.98 -0.57 10.25
CA LEU A 47 -12.97 -1.99 9.87
C LEU A 47 -11.85 -2.28 8.85
N LEU A 48 -11.67 -1.43 7.85
CA LEU A 48 -10.60 -1.60 6.87
C LEU A 48 -9.20 -1.47 7.51
N VAL A 49 -9.04 -0.56 8.49
CA VAL A 49 -7.80 -0.46 9.27
C VAL A 49 -7.56 -1.73 10.09
N GLU A 50 -8.61 -2.31 10.68
CA GLU A 50 -8.53 -3.56 11.42
C GLU A 50 -8.13 -4.74 10.51
N ASP A 51 -8.69 -4.84 9.32
CA ASP A 51 -8.34 -5.86 8.32
C ASP A 51 -6.86 -5.74 7.87
N ILE A 52 -6.39 -4.52 7.62
CA ILE A 52 -4.98 -4.26 7.32
C ILE A 52 -4.11 -4.71 8.49
N ARG A 53 -4.46 -4.32 9.72
CA ARG A 53 -3.68 -4.68 10.90
C ARG A 53 -3.63 -6.19 11.09
N ALA A 54 -4.76 -6.88 10.95
CA ALA A 54 -4.83 -8.34 11.03
C ALA A 54 -3.93 -9.00 9.97
N SER A 55 -3.90 -8.46 8.76
CA SER A 55 -3.04 -8.97 7.68
C SER A 55 -1.55 -8.73 7.97
N LEU A 56 -1.18 -7.59 8.57
CA LEU A 56 0.20 -7.29 8.98
C LEU A 56 0.74 -8.27 10.03
N TRP A 57 -0.12 -8.87 10.86
CA TRP A 57 0.26 -9.89 11.84
C TRP A 57 0.61 -11.25 11.23
N ILE A 58 0.33 -11.47 9.94
CA ILE A 58 0.66 -12.72 9.24
C ILE A 58 2.17 -12.80 8.95
N PHE A 59 2.82 -11.65 8.77
CA PHE A 59 4.25 -11.56 8.46
C PHE A 59 5.11 -11.77 9.71
N GLU A 60 6.32 -12.30 9.53
CA GLU A 60 7.30 -12.42 10.62
C GLU A 60 7.75 -11.04 11.11
N ASP A 61 7.90 -10.10 10.18
CA ASP A 61 8.17 -8.70 10.47
C ASP A 61 7.35 -7.81 9.53
N SER A 62 6.74 -6.77 10.08
CA SER A 62 5.99 -5.80 9.29
C SER A 62 6.12 -4.40 9.85
N GLN A 63 6.34 -3.44 8.94
CA GLN A 63 6.43 -2.02 9.28
C GLN A 63 5.52 -1.20 8.37
N VAL A 64 4.89 -0.17 8.94
CA VAL A 64 4.20 0.88 8.18
C VAL A 64 4.89 2.20 8.46
N SER A 65 5.31 2.90 7.41
CA SER A 65 6.10 4.14 7.52
C SER A 65 5.57 5.23 6.59
N TYR A 66 5.64 6.46 7.09
CA TYR A 66 5.38 7.63 6.28
C TYR A 66 6.61 7.97 5.44
N VAL A 67 6.39 8.25 4.16
CA VAL A 67 7.42 8.76 3.25
C VAL A 67 6.99 10.08 2.63
N CYS A 68 7.95 10.91 2.23
CA CYS A 68 7.63 12.10 1.45
C CYS A 68 7.02 11.69 0.10
N HIS A 69 6.12 12.52 -0.43
CA HIS A 69 5.50 12.29 -1.75
C HIS A 69 6.53 12.05 -2.87
N THR A 70 7.66 12.76 -2.83
CA THR A 70 8.77 12.60 -3.79
C THR A 70 9.47 11.24 -3.72
N ALA A 71 9.23 10.45 -2.68
CA ALA A 71 9.72 9.09 -2.54
C ALA A 71 8.61 8.04 -2.84
N ASN A 72 7.38 8.47 -3.14
CA ASN A 72 6.24 7.61 -3.49
C ASN A 72 5.79 7.80 -4.95
N VAL A 73 6.71 8.22 -5.81
CA VAL A 73 6.42 8.63 -7.19
C VAL A 73 5.86 7.46 -8.03
N ALA A 74 6.40 6.25 -7.86
CA ALA A 74 5.91 5.06 -8.56
C ALA A 74 4.42 4.80 -8.26
N ALA A 75 4.04 4.80 -6.98
CA ALA A 75 2.64 4.59 -6.57
C ALA A 75 1.73 5.72 -7.08
N HIS A 76 2.22 6.96 -7.04
CA HIS A 76 1.50 8.10 -7.60
C HIS A 76 1.22 7.94 -9.10
N PHE A 77 2.23 7.51 -9.88
CA PHE A 77 2.05 7.26 -11.31
C PHE A 77 1.07 6.12 -11.58
N ILE A 78 1.13 5.02 -10.82
CA ILE A 78 0.17 3.91 -10.96
C ILE A 78 -1.26 4.36 -10.63
N ALA A 79 -1.45 5.12 -9.53
CA ALA A 79 -2.76 5.66 -9.17
C ALA A 79 -3.32 6.58 -10.27
N LYS A 80 -2.47 7.45 -10.84
CA LYS A 80 -2.85 8.33 -11.94
C LYS A 80 -3.15 7.56 -13.23
N LEU A 81 -2.36 6.52 -13.51
CA LEU A 81 -2.55 5.65 -14.66
C LEU A 81 -3.88 4.91 -14.56
N ALA A 82 -4.23 4.39 -13.37
CA ALA A 82 -5.49 3.68 -13.15
C ALA A 82 -6.75 4.49 -13.50
N ILE A 83 -6.71 5.82 -13.34
CA ILE A 83 -7.81 6.72 -13.73
C ILE A 83 -8.10 6.66 -15.24
N SER A 84 -7.10 6.34 -16.05
CA SER A 84 -7.24 6.24 -17.52
C SER A 84 -7.80 4.91 -18.01
N TYR A 85 -8.01 3.93 -17.13
CA TYR A 85 -8.54 2.61 -17.49
C TYR A 85 -9.97 2.42 -16.97
N THR A 86 -10.77 1.70 -17.73
CA THR A 86 -12.16 1.34 -17.38
C THR A 86 -12.27 -0.03 -16.73
N SER A 87 -11.22 -0.84 -16.77
CA SER A 87 -11.15 -2.18 -16.21
C SER A 87 -10.02 -2.32 -15.21
N ASN A 88 -10.19 -3.20 -14.22
CA ASN A 88 -9.14 -3.57 -13.29
C ASN A 88 -8.14 -4.51 -13.96
N PHE A 89 -6.85 -4.27 -13.74
CA PHE A 89 -5.77 -5.14 -14.19
C PHE A 89 -4.57 -4.99 -13.25
N CYS A 90 -3.63 -5.92 -13.33
CA CYS A 90 -2.40 -5.89 -12.55
C CYS A 90 -1.20 -6.21 -13.44
N TRP A 91 -0.04 -5.78 -12.97
CA TRP A 91 1.25 -6.20 -13.51
C TRP A 91 1.86 -7.22 -12.55
N PHE A 92 2.41 -8.30 -13.10
CA PHE A 92 3.07 -9.35 -12.34
C PHE A 92 4.47 -9.56 -12.94
N GLU A 93 5.48 -9.65 -12.06
CA GLU A 93 6.92 -9.72 -12.38
C GLU A 93 7.51 -8.50 -13.09
N GLU A 94 6.85 -7.99 -14.13
CA GLU A 94 7.31 -6.86 -14.94
C GLU A 94 6.43 -5.62 -14.70
N PRO A 95 6.97 -4.53 -14.12
CA PRO A 95 6.21 -3.29 -13.96
C PRO A 95 6.00 -2.60 -15.32
N PRO A 96 5.00 -1.70 -15.44
CA PRO A 96 4.85 -0.90 -16.64
C PRO A 96 6.08 0.01 -16.81
N ASN A 97 6.53 0.20 -18.07
CA ASN A 97 7.67 1.06 -18.41
C ASN A 97 7.61 2.45 -17.78
N LEU A 98 6.39 2.96 -17.54
CA LEU A 98 6.14 4.26 -16.91
C LEU A 98 6.79 4.41 -15.52
N ILE A 99 6.97 3.33 -14.76
CA ILE A 99 7.49 3.40 -13.39
C ILE A 99 8.90 2.83 -13.23
N VAL A 100 9.48 2.23 -14.27
CA VAL A 100 10.79 1.54 -14.19
C VAL A 100 11.88 2.48 -13.68
N GLU A 101 11.96 3.69 -14.22
CA GLU A 101 12.96 4.68 -13.79
C GLU A 101 12.78 5.07 -12.32
N THR A 102 11.53 5.28 -11.89
CA THR A 102 11.23 5.67 -10.50
C THR A 102 11.52 4.57 -9.47
N LEU A 103 11.50 3.30 -9.89
CA LEU A 103 11.84 2.16 -9.03
C LEU A 103 13.35 2.04 -8.81
N LEU A 104 14.17 2.45 -9.79
CA LEU A 104 15.63 2.44 -9.68
C LEU A 104 16.16 3.52 -8.72
N GLU A 105 15.45 4.64 -8.60
CA GLU A 105 15.81 5.74 -7.70
C GLU A 105 15.42 5.52 -6.23
N SER A 106 14.61 4.50 -5.94
CA SER A 106 14.06 4.23 -4.61
C SER A 106 14.76 3.09 -3.84
N VAL A 107 15.90 2.61 -4.36
CA VAL A 107 16.84 1.66 -3.72
C VAL A 107 17.91 2.41 -2.94
#